data_AF-A0A0U2Q9S8-F1
#
_entry.id   AF-A0A0U2Q9S8-F1
#
_cell.length_a   1.000
_cell.length_b   1.000
_cell.length_c   1.000
_cell.angle_alpha   90.00
_cell.angle_beta   90.00
_cell.angle_gamma   90.00
#
_symmetry.space_group_name_H-M   'P 1'
#
loop_
_entity.id
_entity.type
_entity.pdbx_description
1 polymer ?
#
loop_
_entity_poly.entity_id
_entity_poly.type
_entity_poly.pdbx_seq_one_letter_code
_entity_poly.pdbx_strand_id
1 'polypeptide(L)'
;MTLYRQLAALTLCALAASLAPLSGHAEGPAVSALNGKVSVESGSTGNQGNSSATGLGQGSITTPLGHSFGLQLDGAAGIASGNLHGGGALHGFWRDPTVGLLGPVVVIA
;
A
#
# COMPACT_ATOMS: atom_id res chain seq x y z
N MET A 1 -13.55 -19.77 -26.59
CA MET A 1 -13.30 -20.34 -25.24
C MET A 1 -12.45 -19.38 -24.38
N THR A 2 -12.74 -18.08 -24.40
CA THR A 2 -11.94 -17.01 -23.75
C THR A 2 -12.74 -16.15 -22.77
N LEU A 3 -14.09 -16.19 -22.84
CA LEU A 3 -14.97 -15.42 -21.96
C LEU A 3 -15.11 -15.99 -20.54
N TYR A 4 -14.94 -17.31 -20.36
CA TYR A 4 -15.17 -17.98 -19.06
C TYR A 4 -14.07 -17.72 -18.03
N ARG A 5 -12.85 -17.37 -18.49
CA ARG A 5 -11.70 -17.08 -17.60
C ARG A 5 -11.76 -15.69 -16.97
N GLN A 6 -12.43 -14.73 -17.62
CA GLN A 6 -12.56 -13.37 -17.09
C GLN A 6 -13.64 -13.26 -16.00
N LEU A 7 -14.64 -14.13 -16.05
CA LEU A 7 -15.71 -14.17 -15.03
C LEU A 7 -15.24 -14.79 -13.71
N ALA A 8 -14.29 -15.72 -13.73
CA ALA A 8 -13.75 -16.35 -12.52
C ALA A 8 -12.84 -15.41 -11.68
N ALA A 9 -12.26 -14.38 -12.30
CA ALA A 9 -11.37 -13.44 -11.62
C ALA A 9 -12.13 -12.34 -10.86
N LEU A 10 -13.35 -11.99 -11.28
CA LEU A 10 -14.15 -10.98 -10.59
C LEU A 10 -14.82 -11.52 -9.31
N THR A 11 -15.11 -12.83 -9.24
CA THR A 11 -15.89 -13.41 -8.13
C THR A 11 -15.10 -13.59 -6.83
N LEU A 12 -13.77 -13.44 -6.84
CA LEU A 12 -12.95 -13.63 -5.64
C LEU A 12 -12.72 -12.34 -4.83
N CYS A 13 -12.96 -11.16 -5.40
CA CYS A 13 -12.81 -9.89 -4.67
C CYS A 13 -14.01 -9.49 -3.81
N ALA A 14 -15.19 -10.09 -4.01
CA ALA A 14 -16.43 -9.64 -3.38
C ALA A 14 -16.76 -10.30 -2.03
N LEU A 15 -16.04 -11.34 -1.59
CA LEU A 15 -16.40 -12.09 -0.38
C LEU A 15 -15.69 -11.62 0.91
N ALA A 16 -14.80 -10.62 0.83
CA ALA A 16 -14.15 -10.06 2.02
C ALA A 16 -14.90 -8.85 2.63
N ALA A 17 -16.00 -8.40 2.02
CA ALA A 17 -16.67 -7.14 2.37
C ALA A 17 -17.75 -7.25 3.47
N SER A 18 -17.95 -8.41 4.10
CA SER A 18 -19.02 -8.59 5.11
C SER A 18 -18.56 -8.83 6.54
N LEU A 19 -17.28 -8.64 6.85
CA LEU A 19 -16.88 -8.44 8.25
C LEU A 19 -17.12 -6.97 8.57
N ALA A 20 -18.30 -6.68 9.13
CA ALA A 20 -18.57 -5.40 9.78
C ALA A 20 -17.37 -5.02 10.65
N PRO A 21 -16.90 -3.76 10.63
CA PRO A 21 -15.90 -3.35 11.59
C PRO A 21 -16.53 -3.53 12.98
N LEU A 22 -16.06 -4.55 13.72
CA LEU A 22 -16.12 -4.51 15.16
C LEU A 22 -15.47 -3.18 15.51
N SER A 23 -16.24 -2.26 16.10
CA SER A 23 -15.76 -0.95 16.54
C SER A 23 -14.66 -1.14 17.56
N GLY A 24 -13.46 -1.45 17.09
CA GLY A 24 -12.23 -1.33 17.82
C GLY A 24 -11.96 0.16 17.92
N HIS A 25 -12.46 0.77 18.99
CA HIS A 25 -11.94 2.06 19.41
C HIS A 25 -10.45 1.84 19.67
N ALA A 26 -9.60 2.28 18.75
CA ALA A 26 -8.16 2.25 18.97
C ALA A 26 -7.91 3.18 20.17
N GLU A 27 -7.75 2.59 21.35
CA GLU A 27 -7.55 3.32 22.59
C GLU A 27 -6.10 3.80 22.63
N GLY A 28 -5.87 4.91 21.92
CA GLY A 28 -4.55 5.52 21.74
C GLY A 28 -4.41 6.15 20.35
N PRO A 29 -3.52 7.16 20.21
CA PRO A 29 -3.37 7.87 18.95
C PRO A 29 -2.71 6.99 17.88
N ALA A 30 -3.18 7.04 16.63
CA ALA A 30 -2.96 6.03 15.57
C ALA A 30 -1.52 5.51 15.33
N VAL A 31 -0.49 6.24 15.75
CA VAL A 31 0.94 5.85 15.66
C VAL A 31 1.71 6.31 16.91
N SER A 32 1.78 5.50 17.96
CA SER A 32 2.35 5.94 19.24
C SER A 32 3.88 6.09 19.27
N ALA A 33 4.59 5.54 18.28
CA ALA A 33 6.05 5.57 18.16
C ALA A 33 6.48 5.48 16.69
N LEU A 34 7.78 5.66 16.41
CA LEU A 34 8.34 5.41 15.09
C LEU A 34 8.04 3.97 14.66
N ASN A 35 7.43 3.80 13.49
CA ASN A 35 7.13 2.51 12.89
C ASN A 35 7.67 2.49 11.45
N GLY A 36 7.93 1.31 10.91
CA GLY A 36 8.29 1.16 9.52
C GLY A 36 8.02 -0.25 9.00
N LYS A 37 7.87 -0.36 7.70
CA LYS A 37 7.72 -1.63 7.00
C LYS A 37 8.60 -1.63 5.76
N VAL A 38 9.05 -2.82 5.38
CA VAL A 38 9.73 -3.06 4.11
C VAL A 38 9.19 -4.34 3.52
N SER A 39 8.99 -4.36 2.21
CA SER A 39 8.64 -5.57 1.47
C SER A 39 9.42 -5.62 0.17
N VAL A 40 9.68 -6.85 -0.26
CA VAL A 40 10.35 -7.15 -1.52
C VAL A 40 9.51 -8.20 -2.23
N GLU A 41 9.21 -7.93 -3.48
CA GLU A 41 8.41 -8.78 -4.35
C GLU A 41 9.20 -9.07 -5.62
N SER A 42 9.06 -10.27 -6.16
CA SER A 42 9.71 -10.66 -7.40
C SER A 42 8.80 -11.59 -8.20
N GLY A 43 9.00 -11.62 -9.50
CA GLY A 43 8.23 -12.47 -10.38
C GLY A 43 8.69 -12.41 -11.83
N SER A 44 7.82 -12.83 -12.73
CA SER A 44 7.99 -12.64 -14.16
C SER A 44 6.69 -12.14 -14.79
N THR A 45 6.81 -11.29 -15.79
CA THR A 45 5.66 -10.74 -16.55
C THR A 45 5.94 -10.86 -18.04
N GLY A 46 4.90 -11.15 -18.83
CA GLY A 46 5.01 -11.37 -20.27
C GLY A 46 4.00 -12.38 -20.80
N ASN A 47 4.06 -12.63 -22.11
CA ASN A 47 3.22 -13.63 -22.78
C ASN A 47 4.04 -14.87 -23.14
N GLN A 48 3.38 -15.99 -23.42
CA GLN A 48 4.01 -17.26 -23.81
C GLN A 48 5.10 -17.05 -24.88
N GLY A 49 6.36 -17.20 -24.47
CA GLY A 49 7.55 -17.05 -25.33
C GLY A 49 8.37 -15.76 -25.12
N ASN A 50 7.85 -14.76 -24.40
CA ASN A 50 8.57 -13.53 -24.09
C ASN A 50 8.23 -13.06 -22.66
N SER A 51 8.90 -13.67 -21.68
CA SER A 51 8.77 -13.33 -20.26
C SER A 51 10.00 -12.55 -19.79
N SER A 52 9.78 -11.50 -19.02
CA SER A 52 10.84 -10.72 -18.36
C SER A 52 10.73 -10.85 -16.85
N ALA A 53 11.87 -10.92 -16.17
CA ALA A 53 11.91 -10.84 -14.72
C ALA A 53 11.42 -9.45 -14.26
N THR A 54 10.68 -9.44 -13.16
CA THR A 54 10.23 -8.22 -12.48
C THR A 54 10.59 -8.29 -11.00
N GLY A 55 10.86 -7.14 -10.41
CA GLY A 55 11.14 -7.02 -8.98
C GLY A 55 10.71 -5.65 -8.46
N LEU A 56 10.20 -5.62 -7.24
CA LEU A 56 9.76 -4.40 -6.56
C LEU A 56 10.25 -4.45 -5.11
N GLY A 57 11.00 -3.44 -4.70
CA GLY A 57 11.28 -3.15 -3.30
C GLY A 57 10.46 -1.93 -2.89
N GLN A 58 9.84 -1.99 -1.72
CA GLN A 58 9.07 -0.88 -1.18
C GLN A 58 9.21 -0.80 0.33
N GLY A 59 9.15 0.40 0.86
CA GLY A 59 9.26 0.64 2.28
C GLY A 59 8.48 1.87 2.71
N SER A 60 8.11 1.89 3.98
CA SER A 60 7.53 3.07 4.60
C SER A 60 8.10 3.28 5.99
N ILE A 61 8.20 4.54 6.39
CA ILE A 61 8.49 4.95 7.76
C ILE A 61 7.42 5.93 8.18
N THR A 62 6.86 5.74 9.37
CA THR A 62 5.78 6.55 9.93
C THR A 62 6.17 7.02 11.32
N THR A 63 6.03 8.32 11.57
CA THR A 63 6.40 8.95 12.83
C THR A 63 5.30 9.86 13.37
N PRO A 64 5.09 9.90 14.70
CA PRO A 64 4.25 10.90 15.33
C PRO A 64 4.89 12.29 15.29
N LEU A 65 4.15 13.28 14.80
CA LEU A 65 4.48 14.70 14.92
C LEU A 65 3.64 15.32 16.04
N GLY A 66 4.06 15.06 17.28
CA GLY A 66 3.34 15.50 18.48
C GLY A 66 2.10 14.66 18.78
N HIS A 67 1.14 15.27 19.48
CA HIS A 67 -0.04 14.57 19.98
C HIS A 67 -1.06 14.24 18.88
N SER A 68 -1.34 15.23 18.02
CA SER A 68 -2.46 15.15 17.08
C SER A 68 -2.06 14.88 15.63
N PHE A 69 -0.79 14.95 15.25
CA PHE A 69 -0.37 14.78 13.85
C PHE A 69 0.68 13.68 13.68
N GLY A 70 0.78 13.16 12.47
CA GLY A 70 1.77 12.19 12.06
C GLY A 70 2.22 12.41 10.61
N LEU A 71 3.35 11.79 10.28
CA LEU A 71 3.95 11.84 8.96
C LEU A 71 4.36 10.44 8.55
N GLN A 72 4.06 10.06 7.31
CA GLN A 72 4.55 8.85 6.69
C GLN A 72 5.30 9.19 5.41
N LEU A 73 6.46 8.57 5.26
CA LEU A 73 7.27 8.59 4.05
C LEU A 73 7.23 7.20 3.44
N ASP A 74 6.82 7.11 2.18
CA ASP A 74 6.78 5.88 1.40
C ASP A 74 7.77 5.97 0.25
N GLY A 75 8.40 4.86 -0.09
CA GLY A 75 9.29 4.74 -1.24
C GLY A 75 9.14 3.37 -1.88
N ALA A 76 9.19 3.32 -3.20
CA ALA A 76 9.19 2.09 -3.97
C ALA A 76 10.13 2.21 -5.18
N ALA A 77 10.85 1.15 -5.50
CA ALA A 77 11.68 1.06 -6.69
C ALA A 77 11.70 -0.38 -7.21
N GLY A 78 11.72 -0.54 -8.53
CA GLY A 78 11.61 -1.86 -9.12
C GLY A 78 12.01 -1.89 -10.59
N ILE A 79 12.22 -3.09 -11.10
CA ILE A 79 12.52 -3.33 -12.51
C ILE A 79 11.32 -4.01 -13.14
N ALA A 80 10.83 -3.48 -14.25
CA ALA A 80 9.78 -4.11 -15.04
C ALA A 80 10.12 -3.96 -16.53
N SER A 81 10.01 -5.06 -17.29
CA SER A 81 10.34 -5.09 -18.73
C SER A 81 11.73 -4.53 -19.06
N GLY A 82 12.71 -4.74 -18.17
CA GLY A 82 14.09 -4.27 -18.32
C GLY A 82 14.33 -2.80 -17.94
N ASN A 83 13.29 -2.04 -17.57
CA ASN A 83 13.41 -0.64 -17.17
C ASN A 83 13.29 -0.48 -15.66
N LEU A 84 14.08 0.45 -15.09
CA LEU A 84 13.98 0.84 -13.69
C LEU A 84 12.83 1.86 -13.52
N HIS A 85 11.99 1.62 -12.54
CA HIS A 85 10.90 2.49 -12.12
C HIS A 85 11.05 2.78 -10.63
N GLY A 86 10.60 3.94 -10.20
CA GLY A 86 10.58 4.26 -8.78
C GLY A 86 9.65 5.42 -8.49
N GLY A 87 9.39 5.63 -7.21
CA GLY A 87 8.59 6.74 -6.74
C GLY A 87 8.54 6.75 -5.23
N GLY A 88 8.01 7.82 -4.68
CA GLY A 88 7.78 7.98 -3.26
C GLY A 88 6.55 8.82 -2.98
N ALA A 89 6.08 8.74 -1.76
CA ALA A 89 4.99 9.57 -1.27
C ALA A 89 5.30 10.11 0.11
N LEU A 90 4.76 11.30 0.38
CA LEU A 90 4.76 11.90 1.70
C LEU A 90 3.30 12.12 2.12
N HIS A 91 2.92 11.49 3.23
CA HIS A 91 1.57 11.51 3.78
C HIS A 91 1.58 12.23 5.12
N GLY A 92 1.03 13.44 5.16
CA GLY A 92 0.71 14.10 6.43
C GLY A 92 -0.66 13.67 6.90
N PHE A 93 -0.85 13.41 8.20
CA PHE A 93 -2.15 12.98 8.68
C PHE A 93 -2.49 13.44 10.10
N TRP A 94 -3.78 13.68 10.33
CA TRP A 94 -4.35 13.88 11.65
C TRP A 94 -4.57 12.52 12.35
N ARG A 95 -4.32 12.49 13.66
CA ARG A 95 -4.25 11.26 14.50
C ARG A 95 -5.40 11.11 15.48
N ASP A 96 -6.45 11.92 15.38
CA ASP A 96 -7.61 11.78 16.26
C ASP A 96 -8.40 10.50 15.93
N PRO A 97 -8.35 9.47 16.78
CA PRO A 97 -9.00 8.19 16.52
C PRO A 97 -10.53 8.28 16.54
N THR A 98 -11.11 9.37 17.07
CA THR A 98 -12.56 9.58 17.13
C THR A 98 -13.15 10.09 15.81
N VAL A 99 -12.32 10.69 14.95
CA VAL A 99 -12.77 11.29 13.67
C VAL A 99 -12.19 10.56 12.46
N GLY A 100 -10.99 9.98 12.59
CA GLY A 100 -10.36 9.19 11.54
C GLY A 100 -9.05 9.77 11.01
N LEU A 101 -8.47 9.09 10.04
CA LEU A 101 -7.14 9.35 9.50
C LEU A 101 -7.28 10.10 8.17
N LEU A 102 -7.05 11.41 8.17
CA LEU A 102 -7.14 12.25 6.98
C LEU A 102 -5.96 13.22 6.85
N GLY A 103 -5.54 13.49 5.62
CA GLY A 103 -4.54 14.51 5.34
C GLY A 103 -3.95 14.42 3.93
N PRO A 104 -3.07 15.36 3.57
CA PRO A 104 -2.54 15.48 2.22
C PRO A 104 -1.54 14.37 1.89
N VAL A 105 -1.57 13.94 0.63
CA VAL A 105 -0.52 13.12 0.01
C VAL A 105 0.18 13.93 -1.06
N VAL A 106 1.50 13.86 -1.07
CA VAL A 106 2.33 14.30 -2.20
C VAL A 106 3.03 13.08 -2.76
N VAL A 107 2.91 12.86 -4.08
CA VAL A 107 3.53 11.74 -4.78
C VAL A 107 4.59 12.25 -5.74
N ILE A 108 5.71 11.56 -5.82
CA ILE A 108 6.83 11.82 -6.72
C ILE A 108 7.14 10.50 -7.44
N ALA A 109 7.24 10.52 -8.76
CA ALA A 109 7.51 9.36 -9.61
C ALA A 109 8.49 9.74 -10.72
#